data_AF-A0A561T678-F1
#
_entry.id   AF-A0A561T678-F1
#
_cell.length_a   1.000
_cell.length_b   1.000
_cell.length_c   1.000
_cell.angle_alpha   90.00
_cell.angle_beta   90.00
_cell.angle_gamma   90.00
#
_symmetry.space_group_name_H-M   'P 1'
#
loop_
_entity.id
_entity.type
_entity.pdbx_description
1 polymer ?
#
loop_
_entity_poly.entity_id
_entity_poly.type
_entity_poly.pdbx_seq_one_letter_code
_entity_poly.pdbx_strand_id
1 'polypeptide(L)'
;MSEIPYGFDVAKLRAARAACGAPVSWIADRSGLSRRAIGLYLAGRAPRPSALPFLAAALGVAPADLCTVGSVRLVHLRVWSGRNQVAMAQALGLSGETYLRVETTGRLPRSAEARFESEPGGRVPWEAWAAPVYGVTPHRLLAATEATRDHWSMLRTEWWSRVQEREPEWGERLERMFGAPC
;
A
#
# COMPACT_ATOMS: atom_id res chain seq x y z
N MET A 1 -7.21 -12.16 -11.09
CA MET A 1 -6.34 -11.29 -10.25
C MET A 1 -7.25 -10.42 -9.41
N SER A 2 -7.10 -10.39 -8.07
CA SER A 2 -8.00 -9.63 -7.18
C SER A 2 -7.92 -8.14 -7.51
N GLU A 3 -9.01 -7.55 -8.03
CA GLU A 3 -9.15 -6.13 -8.44
C GLU A 3 -9.14 -5.15 -7.25
N ILE A 4 -8.64 -5.58 -6.09
CA ILE A 4 -8.58 -4.78 -4.88
C ILE A 4 -7.18 -4.15 -4.83
N PRO A 5 -7.04 -2.82 -4.73
CA PRO A 5 -5.75 -2.12 -4.88
C PRO A 5 -4.60 -2.62 -3.99
N TYR A 6 -4.93 -3.33 -2.89
CA TYR A 6 -3.99 -3.88 -1.92
C TYR A 6 -3.97 -5.41 -1.83
N GLY A 7 -4.68 -6.10 -2.72
CA GLY A 7 -4.61 -7.56 -2.86
C GLY A 7 -5.29 -8.38 -1.78
N PHE A 8 -6.38 -7.89 -1.16
CA PHE A 8 -7.18 -8.72 -0.25
C PHE A 8 -7.62 -10.02 -0.94
N ASP A 9 -7.46 -11.14 -0.24
CA ASP A 9 -7.75 -12.47 -0.75
C ASP A 9 -8.78 -13.17 0.15
N VAL A 10 -10.01 -13.28 -0.36
CA VAL A 10 -11.10 -13.94 0.35
C VAL A 10 -10.84 -15.43 0.58
N ALA A 11 -10.08 -16.09 -0.31
CA ALA A 11 -9.75 -17.51 -0.13
C ALA A 11 -8.83 -17.68 1.08
N LYS A 12 -7.83 -16.79 1.25
CA LYS A 12 -6.98 -16.77 2.44
C LYS A 12 -7.74 -16.45 3.71
N LEU A 13 -8.70 -15.51 3.67
CA LEU A 13 -9.58 -15.27 4.81
C LEU A 13 -10.38 -16.51 5.20
N ARG A 14 -10.98 -17.20 4.22
CA ARG A 14 -11.75 -18.43 4.46
C ARG A 14 -10.87 -19.55 5.02
N ALA A 15 -9.65 -19.70 4.50
CA ALA A 15 -8.68 -20.66 4.97
C ALA A 15 -8.23 -20.36 6.41
N ALA A 16 -7.87 -19.12 6.73
CA ALA A 16 -7.48 -18.70 8.08
C ALA A 16 -8.63 -18.91 9.09
N ARG A 17 -9.86 -18.59 8.69
CA ARG A 17 -11.05 -18.89 9.51
C ARG A 17 -11.23 -20.39 9.74
N ALA A 18 -11.09 -21.21 8.71
CA ALA A 18 -11.24 -22.66 8.81
C ALA A 18 -10.17 -23.26 9.73
N ALA A 19 -8.91 -22.84 9.60
CA ALA A 19 -7.81 -23.26 10.47
C ALA A 19 -8.04 -22.86 11.94
N CYS A 20 -8.63 -21.68 12.18
CA CYS A 20 -8.98 -21.22 13.52
C CYS A 20 -10.23 -21.92 14.09
N GLY A 21 -11.01 -22.64 13.28
CA GLY A 21 -12.30 -23.23 13.69
C GLY A 21 -13.35 -22.20 14.13
N ALA A 22 -13.17 -20.91 13.79
CA ALA A 22 -13.91 -19.83 14.39
C ALA A 22 -15.26 -19.55 13.70
N PRO A 23 -16.38 -19.52 14.44
CA PRO A 23 -17.65 -19.01 13.91
C PRO A 23 -17.56 -17.49 13.69
N VAL A 24 -18.42 -16.97 12.79
CA VAL A 24 -18.46 -15.52 12.48
C VAL A 24 -18.73 -14.67 13.72
N SER A 25 -19.55 -15.17 14.66
CA SER A 25 -19.80 -14.51 15.94
C SER A 25 -18.52 -14.34 16.76
N TRP A 26 -17.71 -15.40 16.88
CA TRP A 26 -16.47 -15.35 17.63
C TRP A 26 -15.47 -14.36 17.02
N ILE A 27 -15.36 -14.34 15.69
CA ILE A 27 -14.50 -13.37 14.98
C ILE A 27 -14.99 -11.95 15.27
N ALA A 28 -16.31 -11.71 15.22
CA ALA A 28 -16.91 -10.41 15.50
C ALA A 28 -16.59 -9.92 16.92
N ASP A 29 -16.77 -10.79 17.91
CA ASP A 29 -16.55 -10.48 19.31
C ASP A 29 -15.06 -10.17 19.58
N ARG A 30 -14.15 -10.92 18.95
CA ARG A 30 -12.69 -10.73 19.08
C ARG A 30 -12.15 -9.52 18.31
N SER A 31 -12.67 -9.26 17.12
CA SER A 31 -12.19 -8.17 16.26
C SER A 31 -12.88 -6.83 16.55
N GLY A 32 -13.99 -6.83 17.29
CA GLY A 32 -14.87 -5.67 17.45
C GLY A 32 -15.58 -5.24 16.15
N LEU A 33 -15.59 -6.10 15.13
CA LEU A 33 -16.26 -5.83 13.85
C LEU A 33 -17.65 -6.45 13.85
N SER A 34 -18.60 -5.84 13.14
CA SER A 34 -19.95 -6.41 13.08
C SER A 34 -19.96 -7.74 12.31
N ARG A 35 -20.83 -8.68 12.72
CA ARG A 35 -21.07 -9.94 12.01
C ARG A 35 -21.43 -9.71 10.54
N ARG A 36 -22.19 -8.64 10.26
CA ARG A 36 -22.52 -8.20 8.89
C ARG A 36 -21.28 -7.84 8.08
N ALA A 37 -20.34 -7.07 8.66
CA ALA A 37 -19.09 -6.71 7.98
C ALA A 37 -18.26 -7.95 7.65
N ILE A 38 -18.10 -8.87 8.61
CA ILE A 38 -17.36 -10.13 8.40
C ILE A 38 -18.04 -10.98 7.33
N GLY A 39 -19.38 -11.07 7.34
CA GLY A 39 -20.15 -11.76 6.30
C GLY A 39 -19.89 -11.18 4.90
N LEU A 40 -19.84 -9.85 4.77
CA LEU A 40 -19.47 -9.21 3.50
C LEU A 40 -18.04 -9.54 3.06
N TYR A 41 -17.09 -9.61 4.00
CA TYR A 41 -15.69 -9.93 3.68
C TYR A 41 -15.56 -11.38 3.21
N LEU A 42 -16.24 -12.31 3.88
CA LEU A 42 -16.32 -13.72 3.46
C LEU A 42 -17.06 -13.90 2.12
N ALA A 43 -17.94 -12.95 1.75
CA ALA A 43 -18.58 -12.89 0.45
C ALA A 43 -17.71 -12.22 -0.64
N GLY A 44 -16.51 -11.74 -0.30
CA GLY A 44 -15.54 -11.18 -1.26
C GLY A 44 -15.39 -9.66 -1.23
N ARG A 45 -16.14 -8.95 -0.39
CA ARG A 45 -15.97 -7.49 -0.25
C ARG A 45 -14.65 -7.19 0.47
N ALA A 46 -13.83 -6.30 -0.09
CA ALA A 46 -12.62 -5.85 0.57
C ALA A 46 -12.93 -5.11 1.90
N PRO A 47 -12.20 -5.40 3.00
CA PRO A 47 -12.26 -4.57 4.19
C PRO A 47 -11.70 -3.16 3.93
N ARG A 48 -12.11 -2.20 4.76
CA ARG A 48 -11.39 -0.92 4.85
C ARG A 48 -10.01 -1.17 5.47
N PRO A 49 -8.98 -0.34 5.18
CA PRO A 49 -7.65 -0.53 5.74
C PRO A 49 -7.66 -0.71 7.27
N SER A 50 -8.42 0.13 7.98
CA SER A 50 -8.53 0.07 9.43
C SER A 50 -9.13 -1.21 9.98
N ALA A 51 -9.94 -1.94 9.22
CA ALA A 51 -10.56 -3.19 9.68
C ALA A 51 -9.63 -4.40 9.51
N LEU A 52 -8.65 -4.34 8.61
CA LEU A 52 -7.82 -5.48 8.26
C LEU A 52 -6.97 -5.99 9.43
N PRO A 53 -6.27 -5.14 10.23
CA PRO A 53 -5.50 -5.63 11.36
C PRO A 53 -6.35 -6.28 12.45
N PHE A 54 -7.54 -5.74 12.74
CA PHE A 54 -8.43 -6.34 13.74
C PHE A 54 -8.96 -7.70 13.29
N LEU A 55 -9.30 -7.83 12.01
CA LEU A 55 -9.71 -9.10 11.43
C LEU A 55 -8.58 -10.14 11.48
N ALA A 56 -7.36 -9.75 11.10
CA ALA A 56 -6.20 -10.63 11.13
C ALA A 56 -5.84 -11.06 12.56
N ALA A 57 -5.83 -10.12 13.50
CA ALA A 57 -5.56 -10.39 14.91
C ALA A 57 -6.59 -11.34 15.54
N ALA A 58 -7.87 -11.20 15.19
CA ALA A 58 -8.91 -12.12 15.64
C ALA A 58 -8.66 -13.56 15.17
N LEU A 59 -8.09 -13.73 13.97
CA LEU A 59 -7.72 -15.03 13.40
C LEU A 59 -6.32 -15.51 13.79
N GLY A 60 -5.55 -14.72 14.55
CA GLY A 60 -4.19 -15.07 14.96
C GLY A 60 -3.17 -15.06 13.83
N VAL A 61 -3.42 -14.31 12.76
CA VAL A 61 -2.54 -14.19 11.57
C VAL A 61 -2.08 -12.75 11.37
N ALA A 62 -1.04 -12.53 10.56
CA ALA A 62 -0.64 -11.19 10.17
C ALA A 62 -1.56 -10.63 9.07
N PRO A 63 -1.75 -9.30 8.96
CA PRO A 63 -2.57 -8.69 7.90
C PRO A 63 -2.13 -9.09 6.48
N ALA A 64 -0.82 -9.28 6.27
CA ALA A 64 -0.25 -9.71 5.00
C ALA A 64 -0.69 -11.14 4.62
N ASP A 65 -0.97 -12.01 5.59
CA ASP A 65 -1.39 -13.39 5.35
C ASP A 65 -2.82 -13.46 4.79
N LEU A 66 -3.59 -12.38 4.91
CA LEU A 66 -4.93 -12.26 4.30
C LEU A 66 -4.88 -11.64 2.89
N CYS A 67 -3.68 -11.41 2.35
CA CYS A 67 -3.49 -10.73 1.07
C CYS A 67 -2.64 -11.58 0.11
N THR A 68 -2.87 -11.40 -1.18
CA THR A 68 -2.08 -11.97 -2.28
C THR A 68 -1.66 -10.84 -3.20
N VAL A 69 -0.36 -10.56 -3.23
CA VAL A 69 0.26 -9.49 -4.02
C VAL A 69 1.50 -10.03 -4.72
N GLY A 70 1.77 -9.59 -5.95
CA GLY A 70 2.99 -9.97 -6.68
C GLY A 70 4.24 -9.40 -6.03
N SER A 71 4.29 -8.08 -5.90
CA SER A 71 5.36 -7.37 -5.17
C SER A 71 4.77 -6.50 -4.06
N VAL A 72 5.43 -6.50 -2.90
CA VAL A 72 5.03 -5.64 -1.78
C VAL A 72 5.40 -4.20 -2.09
N ARG A 73 4.44 -3.28 -2.00
CA ARG A 73 4.59 -1.85 -2.30
C ARG A 73 4.18 -1.02 -1.07
N LEU A 74 4.47 0.27 -1.10
CA LEU A 74 4.10 1.20 -0.01
C LEU A 74 2.61 1.14 0.36
N VAL A 75 1.72 1.06 -0.64
CA VAL A 75 0.27 0.91 -0.43
C VAL A 75 -0.10 -0.34 0.37
N HIS A 76 0.62 -1.44 0.16
CA HIS A 76 0.39 -2.69 0.88
C HIS A 76 0.82 -2.55 2.34
N LEU A 77 2.03 -2.03 2.59
CA LEU A 77 2.53 -1.80 3.94
C LEU A 77 1.61 -0.87 4.74
N ARG A 78 1.14 0.23 4.13
CA ARG A 78 0.19 1.13 4.78
C ARG A 78 -1.11 0.43 5.18
N VAL A 79 -1.70 -0.33 4.26
CA VAL A 79 -2.97 -1.01 4.52
C VAL A 79 -2.81 -2.08 5.59
N TRP A 80 -1.70 -2.82 5.58
CA TRP A 80 -1.38 -3.80 6.62
C TRP A 80 -1.15 -3.16 7.98
N SER A 81 -0.67 -1.91 8.04
CA SER A 81 -0.61 -1.14 9.28
C SER A 81 -1.97 -0.58 9.73
N GLY A 82 -3.06 -0.87 9.01
CA GLY A 82 -4.40 -0.38 9.34
C GLY A 82 -4.70 1.07 8.95
N ARG A 83 -3.78 1.76 8.25
CA ARG A 83 -3.92 3.20 8.01
C ARG A 83 -4.54 3.48 6.64
N ASN A 84 -5.43 4.47 6.58
CA ASN A 84 -5.77 5.11 5.31
C ASN A 84 -4.68 6.14 4.95
N GLN A 85 -4.73 6.70 3.73
CA GLN A 85 -3.71 7.65 3.27
C GLN A 85 -3.59 8.88 4.16
N VAL A 86 -4.70 9.44 4.63
CA VAL A 86 -4.71 10.63 5.50
C VAL A 86 -4.02 10.33 6.84
N ALA A 87 -4.38 9.22 7.48
CA ALA A 87 -3.80 8.81 8.75
C ALA A 87 -2.30 8.51 8.61
N MET A 88 -1.87 7.93 7.48
CA MET A 88 -0.46 7.67 7.24
C MET A 88 0.32 8.96 6.95
N ALA A 89 -0.24 9.88 6.16
CA ALA A 89 0.37 11.18 5.91
C ALA A 89 0.58 11.95 7.23
N GLN A 90 -0.45 11.99 8.09
CA GLN A 90 -0.36 12.59 9.43
C GLN A 90 0.70 11.93 10.30
N ALA A 91 0.75 10.60 10.34
CA ALA A 91 1.76 9.87 11.12
C ALA A 91 3.19 10.10 10.61
N LEU A 92 3.36 10.37 9.32
CA LEU A 92 4.64 10.72 8.70
C LEU A 92 4.92 12.23 8.71
N GLY A 93 4.03 13.06 9.27
CA GLY A 93 4.18 14.51 9.25
C GLY A 93 4.17 15.14 7.85
N LEU A 94 3.61 14.45 6.85
CA LEU A 94 3.53 14.88 5.46
C LEU A 94 2.14 15.45 5.13
N SER A 95 2.07 16.32 4.11
CA SER A 95 0.78 16.66 3.51
C SER A 95 0.17 15.45 2.82
N GLY A 96 -1.16 15.39 2.73
CA GLY A 96 -1.85 14.29 2.05
C GLY A 96 -1.42 14.13 0.58
N GLU A 97 -1.21 15.26 -0.13
CA GLU A 97 -0.71 15.27 -1.50
C GLU A 97 0.73 14.73 -1.61
N THR A 98 1.61 15.16 -0.69
CA THR A 98 2.98 14.66 -0.63
C THR A 98 2.99 13.16 -0.41
N TYR A 99 2.21 12.67 0.55
CA TYR A 99 2.12 11.24 0.83
C TYR A 99 1.55 10.46 -0.35
N LEU A 100 0.48 10.96 -1.00
CA LEU A 100 -0.10 10.32 -2.18
C LEU A 100 0.94 10.17 -3.30
N ARG A 101 1.71 11.22 -3.57
CA ARG A 101 2.80 11.18 -4.56
C ARG A 101 3.86 10.15 -4.19
N VAL A 102 4.26 10.07 -2.93
CA VAL A 102 5.22 9.08 -2.42
C VAL A 102 4.68 7.66 -2.59
N GLU A 103 3.45 7.40 -2.16
CA GLU A 103 2.81 6.09 -2.27
C GLU A 103 2.64 5.64 -3.73
N THR A 104 2.40 6.59 -4.63
CA THR A 104 2.19 6.32 -6.07
C THR A 104 3.50 6.09 -6.81
N THR A 105 4.51 6.91 -6.55
CA THR A 105 5.74 6.97 -7.37
C THR A 105 6.97 6.39 -6.68
N GLY A 106 6.91 6.15 -5.37
CA GLY A 106 8.05 5.73 -4.54
C GLY A 106 9.12 6.82 -4.39
N ARG A 107 8.81 8.07 -4.77
CA ARG A 107 9.76 9.21 -4.72
C ARG A 107 9.31 10.23 -3.70
N LEU A 108 10.20 10.55 -2.77
CA LEU A 108 10.04 11.65 -1.84
C LEU A 108 10.33 12.98 -2.57
N PRO A 109 9.53 14.04 -2.36
CA PRO A 109 9.91 15.37 -2.81
C PRO A 109 11.14 15.86 -2.04
N ARG A 110 12.03 16.61 -2.70
CA ARG A 110 13.22 17.21 -2.05
C ARG A 110 12.89 18.02 -0.80
N SER A 111 11.76 18.72 -0.79
CA SER A 111 11.30 19.49 0.38
C SER A 111 10.93 18.60 1.57
N ALA A 112 10.42 17.39 1.31
CA ALA A 112 10.18 16.40 2.36
C ALA A 112 11.50 15.78 2.81
N GLU A 113 12.43 15.48 1.89
CA GLU A 113 13.76 14.97 2.22
C GLU A 113 14.51 15.93 3.17
N ALA A 114 14.52 17.22 2.87
CA ALA A 114 15.18 18.26 3.68
C ALA A 114 14.66 18.35 5.12
N ARG A 115 13.41 17.94 5.38
CA ARG A 115 12.84 17.90 6.73
C ARG A 115 13.53 16.83 7.59
N PHE A 116 13.89 15.70 7.00
CA PHE A 116 14.60 14.62 7.69
C PHE A 116 16.11 14.90 7.79
N GLU A 117 16.62 15.85 6.99
CA GLU A 117 18.00 16.33 7.09
C GLU A 117 18.24 17.26 8.29
N SER A 118 17.18 17.81 8.90
CA SER A 118 17.28 18.86 9.91
C SER A 118 17.13 18.37 11.36
N GLU A 119 16.98 17.07 11.62
CA GLU A 119 16.85 16.57 13.00
C GLU A 119 18.20 16.56 13.76
N PRO A 120 18.20 16.87 15.08
CA PRO A 120 19.43 16.87 15.88
C PRO A 120 19.90 15.42 16.10
N GLY A 121 20.90 15.00 15.33
CA GLY A 121 21.43 13.63 15.39
C GLY A 121 22.13 13.14 14.11
N GLY A 122 22.02 13.91 13.02
CA GLY A 122 22.62 13.58 11.73
C GLY A 122 21.62 13.02 10.72
N ARG A 123 22.08 12.79 9.48
CA ARG A 123 21.24 12.38 8.35
C ARG A 123 20.67 10.96 8.57
N VAL A 124 19.38 10.87 8.91
CA VAL A 124 18.66 9.59 8.96
C VAL A 124 17.99 9.35 7.60
N PRO A 125 18.27 8.23 6.91
CA PRO A 125 17.59 7.88 5.68
C PRO A 125 16.07 7.76 5.89
N TRP A 126 15.29 8.13 4.88
CA TRP A 126 13.83 8.04 4.88
C TRP A 126 13.34 6.67 5.38
N GLU A 127 13.98 5.59 4.92
CA GLU A 127 13.57 4.23 5.22
C GLU A 127 13.80 3.89 6.68
N ALA A 128 14.86 4.42 7.30
CA ALA A 128 15.11 4.24 8.72
C ALA A 128 14.11 5.03 9.57
N TRP A 129 13.75 6.24 9.13
CA TRP A 129 12.82 7.11 9.85
C TRP A 129 11.36 6.64 9.74
N ALA A 130 10.90 6.28 8.54
CA ALA A 130 9.50 5.93 8.29
C ALA A 130 9.16 4.47 8.63
N ALA A 131 10.14 3.56 8.68
CA ALA A 131 9.89 2.13 8.93
C ALA A 131 9.09 1.84 10.21
N PRO A 132 9.39 2.47 11.37
CA PRO A 132 8.58 2.33 12.58
C PRO A 132 7.12 2.77 12.38
N VAL A 133 6.87 3.81 11.59
CA VAL A 133 5.51 4.31 11.31
C VAL A 133 4.71 3.26 10.51
N TYR A 134 5.35 2.58 9.57
CA TYR A 134 4.78 1.45 8.83
C TYR A 134 4.72 0.15 9.66
N GLY A 135 5.40 0.07 10.80
CA GLY A 135 5.49 -1.14 11.61
C GLY A 135 6.35 -2.24 10.96
N VAL A 136 7.38 -1.86 10.19
CA VAL A 136 8.29 -2.78 9.49
C VAL A 136 9.75 -2.43 9.74
N THR A 137 10.67 -3.24 9.22
CA THR A 137 12.10 -2.93 9.22
C THR A 137 12.46 -1.93 8.11
N PRO A 138 13.56 -1.16 8.25
CA PRO A 138 14.04 -0.27 7.20
C PRO A 138 14.28 -0.99 5.87
N HIS A 139 14.86 -2.20 5.91
CA HIS A 139 15.08 -3.00 4.71
C HIS A 139 13.78 -3.36 3.98
N ARG A 140 12.72 -3.72 4.73
CA ARG A 140 11.41 -4.02 4.15
C ARG A 140 10.74 -2.77 3.56
N LEU A 141 10.93 -1.61 4.18
CA LEU A 141 10.42 -0.35 3.65
C LEU A 141 11.17 0.08 2.39
N LEU A 142 12.49 -0.11 2.34
CA LEU A 142 13.31 0.16 1.16
C LEU A 142 12.84 -0.69 -0.03
N ALA A 143 12.76 -2.01 0.14
CA ALA A 143 12.30 -2.93 -0.90
C ALA A 143 10.89 -2.57 -1.41
N ALA A 144 9.98 -2.18 -0.50
CA ALA A 144 8.63 -1.75 -0.89
C ALA A 144 8.62 -0.41 -1.63
N THR A 145 9.57 0.47 -1.33
CA THR A 145 9.74 1.76 -2.01
C THR A 145 10.27 1.54 -3.43
N GLU A 146 11.26 0.66 -3.60
CA GLU A 146 11.80 0.24 -4.89
C GLU A 146 10.72 -0.42 -5.75
N ALA A 147 9.98 -1.39 -5.21
CA ALA A 147 8.86 -2.02 -5.91
C ALA A 147 7.75 -1.03 -6.30
N THR A 148 7.51 0.01 -5.52
CA THR A 148 6.60 1.10 -5.91
C THR A 148 7.17 1.89 -7.10
N ARG A 149 8.47 2.20 -7.12
CA ARG A 149 9.13 2.91 -8.24
C ARG A 149 9.05 2.08 -9.53
N ASP A 150 9.37 0.79 -9.46
CA ASP A 150 9.35 -0.11 -10.61
C ASP A 150 7.94 -0.23 -11.18
N HIS A 151 6.94 -0.41 -10.32
CA HIS A 151 5.55 -0.45 -10.74
C HIS A 151 5.11 0.84 -11.41
N TRP A 152 5.53 1.99 -10.88
CA TRP A 152 5.21 3.29 -11.48
C TRP A 152 5.90 3.49 -12.83
N SER A 153 7.16 3.09 -12.97
CA SER A 153 7.86 3.10 -14.27
C SER A 153 7.14 2.22 -15.29
N MET A 154 6.78 0.98 -14.92
CA MET A 154 6.01 0.07 -15.78
C MET A 154 4.67 0.70 -16.22
N LEU A 155 3.88 1.24 -15.30
CA LEU A 155 2.61 1.91 -15.64
C LEU A 155 2.82 3.11 -16.58
N ARG A 156 3.89 3.86 -16.40
CA ARG A 156 4.23 5.00 -17.25
C ARG A 156 4.59 4.53 -18.66
N THR A 157 5.40 3.47 -18.79
CA THR A 157 5.74 2.87 -20.09
C THR A 157 4.50 2.33 -20.79
N GLU A 158 3.64 1.59 -20.09
CA GLU A 158 2.38 1.09 -20.68
C GLU A 158 1.44 2.22 -21.11
N TRP A 159 1.30 3.26 -20.29
CA TRP A 159 0.52 4.44 -20.64
C TRP A 159 1.08 5.12 -21.89
N TRP A 160 2.40 5.26 -21.95
CA TRP A 160 3.09 5.84 -23.10
C TRP A 160 2.85 5.06 -24.39
N SER A 161 2.98 3.73 -24.34
CA SER A 161 2.68 2.86 -25.48
C SER A 161 1.23 3.03 -25.95
N ARG A 162 0.26 3.11 -25.02
CA ARG A 162 -1.15 3.35 -25.37
C ARG A 162 -1.39 4.73 -26.00
N VAL A 163 -0.66 5.75 -25.56
CA VAL A 163 -0.74 7.09 -26.18
C VAL A 163 -0.17 7.05 -27.60
N GLN A 164 0.99 6.43 -27.80
CA GLN A 164 1.58 6.28 -29.14
C GLN A 164 0.68 5.48 -30.10
N GLU A 165 0.02 4.42 -29.60
CA GLU A 165 -0.91 3.61 -30.39
C GLU A 165 -2.19 4.36 -30.77
N ARG A 166 -2.72 5.21 -29.88
CA ARG A 166 -3.99 5.92 -30.09
C ARG A 166 -3.81 7.26 -30.81
N GLU A 167 -2.75 7.98 -30.51
CA GLU A 167 -2.50 9.35 -30.96
C GLU A 167 -0.99 9.55 -31.26
N PRO A 168 -0.47 8.95 -32.36
CA PRO A 168 0.96 8.92 -32.64
C PRO A 168 1.58 10.32 -32.80
N GLU A 169 0.87 11.26 -33.44
CA GLU A 169 1.33 12.65 -33.59
C GLU A 169 1.45 13.39 -32.25
N TRP A 170 0.58 13.06 -31.29
CA TRP A 170 0.69 13.59 -29.93
C TRP A 170 1.83 12.88 -29.20
N GLY A 171 1.93 11.55 -29.26
CA GLY A 171 3.07 10.81 -28.71
C GLY A 171 4.44 11.38 -29.10
N GLU A 172 4.67 11.65 -30.40
CA GLU A 172 5.92 12.24 -30.91
C GLU A 172 6.17 13.67 -30.41
N ARG A 173 5.11 14.50 -30.33
CA ARG A 173 5.23 15.88 -29.83
C ARG A 173 5.58 15.87 -28.34
N LEU A 174 5.00 14.95 -27.59
CA LEU A 174 5.23 14.76 -26.16
C LEU A 174 6.65 14.24 -25.92
N GLU A 175 7.14 13.35 -26.78
CA GLU A 175 8.53 12.83 -26.76
C GLU A 175 9.55 13.94 -27.01
N ARG A 176 9.30 14.79 -28.02
CA ARG A 176 10.13 15.97 -28.29
C ARG A 176 10.17 16.97 -27.15
N MET A 177 9.09 17.08 -26.36
CA MET A 177 8.99 18.06 -25.27
C MET A 177 9.58 17.55 -23.94
N PHE A 178 9.40 16.27 -23.62
CA PHE A 178 9.70 15.72 -22.29
C PHE A 178 10.63 14.51 -22.31
N GLY A 179 11.01 14.02 -23.49
CA GLY A 179 11.73 12.75 -23.67
C GLY A 179 10.81 11.53 -23.56
N ALA A 180 11.24 10.40 -24.12
CA ALA A 180 10.59 9.13 -23.88
C ALA A 180 10.69 8.74 -22.38
N PRO A 181 9.66 8.13 -21.79
CA PRO A 181 9.75 7.67 -20.42
C PRO A 181 10.78 6.55 -20.31
N CYS A 182 11.82 6.77 -19.49
CA CYS A 182 12.81 5.76 -19.09
C CYS A 182 12.21 4.74 -18.13
#